data_AF-C6TDK0-F1
#
_entry.id   AF-C6TDK0-F1
#
_cell.length_a   1.000
_cell.length_b   1.000
_cell.length_c   1.000
_cell.angle_alpha   90.00
_cell.angle_beta   90.00
_cell.angle_gamma   90.00
#
_symmetry.space_group_name_H-M   'P 1'
#
loop_
_entity.id
_entity.type
_entity.pdbx_description
1 polymer ?
#
loop_
_entity_poly.entity_id
_entity_poly.type
_entity_poly.pdbx_seq_one_letter_code
_entity_poly.pdbx_strand_id
1 'polypeptide(L)'
;MQYLERRECEYDRKTLVNFFKEGDSLHPTLTDVIVFTSTPDKVNNKYYLGPAPLEDMARQIATAYGPCGNNRDYIFLLEKAMHDIGHEDDLVIELANEVKKVLGVGNVVPKEKKQVGAAQLPHPPHVPIPTLQLLPLPEPIALDS
;
A
#
# COMPACT_ATOMS: atom_id res chain seq x y z
N MET A 1 21.42 4.12 7.61
CA MET A 1 21.34 3.33 6.36
C MET A 1 21.42 1.83 6.56
N GLN A 2 22.48 1.28 7.18
CA GLN A 2 22.67 -0.18 7.31
C GLN A 2 21.48 -0.95 7.93
N TYR A 3 20.72 -0.34 8.85
CA TYR A 3 19.50 -0.93 9.39
C TYR A 3 18.42 -1.16 8.32
N LEU A 4 18.16 -0.15 7.48
CA LEU A 4 17.15 -0.23 6.43
C LEU A 4 17.56 -1.26 5.37
N GLU A 5 18.84 -1.31 4.98
CA GLU A 5 19.32 -2.31 4.03
C GLU A 5 19.10 -3.75 4.51
N ARG A 6 19.16 -3.99 5.82
CA ARG A 6 18.87 -5.32 6.39
C ARG A 6 17.38 -5.61 6.47
N ARG A 7 16.56 -4.61 6.77
CA ARG A 7 15.12 -4.77 6.93
C ARG A 7 14.41 -4.92 5.59
N GLU A 8 14.80 -4.10 4.62
CA GLU A 8 14.17 -4.00 3.30
C GLU A 8 14.91 -4.85 2.24
N CYS A 9 15.71 -5.83 2.67
CA CYS A 9 16.57 -6.64 1.78
C CYS A 9 15.82 -7.54 0.81
N GLU A 10 14.51 -7.71 1.00
CA GLU A 10 13.64 -8.53 0.13
C GLU A 10 12.97 -7.73 -1.00
N TYR A 11 13.12 -6.40 -0.99
CA TYR A 11 12.72 -5.54 -2.11
C TYR A 11 13.83 -5.51 -3.17
N ASP A 12 13.45 -5.60 -4.46
CA ASP A 12 14.40 -5.68 -5.57
C ASP A 12 14.77 -4.30 -6.16
N ARG A 13 14.11 -3.23 -5.72
CA ARG A 13 14.33 -1.89 -6.23
C ARG A 13 14.43 -0.84 -5.12
N LYS A 14 15.48 -0.03 -5.20
CA LYS A 14 15.71 1.16 -4.37
C LYS A 14 15.82 2.39 -5.26
N THR A 15 14.94 3.36 -5.05
CA THR A 15 14.82 4.57 -5.90
C THR A 15 14.82 5.83 -5.07
N LEU A 16 15.34 6.91 -5.65
CA LEU A 16 15.16 8.27 -5.12
C LEU A 16 13.96 8.91 -5.79
N VAL A 17 13.04 9.45 -4.99
CA VAL A 17 11.85 10.15 -5.48
C VAL A 17 11.71 11.50 -4.81
N ASN A 18 10.99 12.38 -5.50
CA ASN A 18 10.55 13.65 -4.95
C ASN A 18 9.22 13.44 -4.23
N PHE A 19 9.12 13.92 -2.98
CA PHE A 19 7.91 13.86 -2.18
C PHE A 19 7.18 15.21 -2.24
N PHE A 20 5.92 15.15 -2.63
CA PHE A 20 5.04 16.30 -2.80
C PHE A 20 3.98 16.27 -1.72
N LYS A 21 3.73 17.42 -1.08
CA LYS A 21 2.62 17.55 -0.16
C LYS A 21 1.32 17.68 -0.95
N GLU A 22 0.22 17.19 -0.38
CA GLU A 22 -1.10 17.42 -0.93
C GLU A 22 -1.35 18.91 -1.22
N GLY A 23 -1.88 19.19 -2.42
CA GLY A 23 -2.15 20.54 -2.89
C GLY A 23 -1.00 21.22 -3.63
N ASP A 24 0.23 20.69 -3.59
CA ASP A 24 1.37 21.22 -4.35
C ASP A 24 2.05 20.11 -5.17
N SER A 25 1.76 20.10 -6.47
CA SER A 25 2.34 19.14 -7.43
C SER A 25 3.52 19.71 -8.22
N LEU A 26 3.86 20.98 -8.02
CA LEU A 26 4.90 21.67 -8.79
C LEU A 26 6.21 21.74 -8.01
N HIS A 27 6.13 21.89 -6.69
CA HIS A 27 7.31 22.04 -5.84
C HIS A 27 7.41 20.86 -4.85
N PRO A 28 8.47 20.05 -4.94
CA PRO A 28 8.65 18.96 -4.00
C PRO A 28 8.94 19.52 -2.61
N THR A 29 8.25 18.96 -1.61
CA THR A 29 8.49 19.29 -0.20
C THR A 29 9.82 18.68 0.27
N LEU A 30 10.15 17.48 -0.22
CA LEU A 30 11.44 16.83 -0.01
C LEU A 30 11.93 16.23 -1.33
N THR A 31 13.21 16.35 -1.60
CA THR A 31 13.88 15.68 -2.72
C THR A 31 14.67 14.48 -2.21
N ASP A 32 15.00 13.56 -3.11
CA ASP A 32 15.87 12.41 -2.83
C ASP A 32 15.38 11.51 -1.67
N VAL A 33 14.07 11.33 -1.56
CA VAL A 33 13.47 10.38 -0.62
C VAL A 33 13.72 8.97 -1.11
N ILE A 34 14.31 8.14 -0.26
CA ILE A 34 14.59 6.74 -0.58
C ILE A 34 13.30 5.94 -0.43
N VAL A 35 12.93 5.21 -1.49
CA VAL A 35 11.78 4.32 -1.52
C VAL A 35 12.24 2.92 -1.98
N PHE A 36 11.86 1.91 -1.19
CA PHE A 36 12.09 0.50 -1.50
C PHE A 36 10.80 -0.07 -2.08
N THR A 37 10.89 -0.69 -3.27
CA THR A 37 9.76 -1.26 -3.99
C THR A 37 10.12 -2.60 -4.58
N SER A 38 9.09 -3.40 -4.82
CA SER A 38 9.17 -4.70 -5.44
C SER A 38 8.63 -4.63 -6.87
N THR A 39 9.34 -5.21 -7.84
CA THR A 39 8.85 -5.32 -9.22
C THR A 39 8.10 -6.64 -9.47
N PRO A 40 7.35 -6.76 -10.58
CA PRO A 40 6.77 -8.04 -11.02
C PRO A 40 7.79 -9.08 -11.52
N ASP A 41 9.10 -8.78 -11.50
CA ASP A 41 10.15 -9.69 -11.95
C ASP A 41 10.29 -10.87 -10.99
N LYS A 42 9.74 -12.02 -11.37
CA LYS A 42 9.75 -13.24 -10.54
C LYS A 42 11.15 -13.83 -10.34
N VAL A 43 12.16 -13.43 -11.12
CA VAL A 43 13.54 -13.90 -10.94
C VAL A 43 14.16 -13.20 -9.74
N ASN A 44 14.04 -11.88 -9.68
CA ASN A 44 14.62 -11.06 -8.61
C ASN A 44 13.69 -10.94 -7.39
N ASN A 45 12.38 -10.93 -7.60
CA ASN A 45 11.36 -10.90 -6.58
C ASN A 45 10.56 -12.21 -6.55
N LYS A 46 11.13 -13.22 -5.88
CA LYS A 46 10.50 -14.53 -5.68
C LYS A 46 9.18 -14.48 -4.88
N TYR A 47 8.88 -13.37 -4.21
CA TYR A 47 7.68 -13.20 -3.38
C TYR A 47 6.50 -12.56 -4.14
N TYR A 48 6.70 -12.13 -5.39
CA TYR A 48 5.62 -11.58 -6.19
C TYR A 48 4.61 -12.67 -6.61
N LEU A 49 3.42 -12.63 -6.01
CA LEU A 49 2.34 -13.56 -6.32
C LEU A 49 1.52 -13.16 -7.57
N GLY A 50 1.54 -11.88 -7.94
CA GLY A 50 0.74 -11.34 -9.04
C GLY A 50 -0.61 -10.79 -8.60
N PRO A 51 -1.38 -10.22 -9.54
CA PRO A 51 -2.77 -9.83 -9.31
C PRO A 51 -3.62 -11.07 -9.01
N ALA A 52 -4.58 -10.93 -8.10
CA ALA A 52 -5.50 -11.99 -7.72
C ALA A 52 -6.92 -11.41 -7.47
N PRO A 53 -7.98 -12.24 -7.56
CA PRO A 53 -9.32 -11.84 -7.15
C PRO A 53 -9.35 -11.38 -5.69
N LEU A 54 -10.19 -10.38 -5.39
CA LEU A 54 -10.33 -9.80 -4.06
C LEU A 54 -10.61 -10.86 -2.98
N GLU A 55 -11.51 -11.79 -3.28
CA GLU A 55 -11.95 -12.87 -2.40
C GLU A 55 -10.79 -13.84 -2.08
N ASP A 56 -9.96 -14.15 -3.06
CA ASP A 56 -8.80 -15.03 -2.90
C ASP A 56 -7.73 -14.37 -2.02
N MET A 57 -7.45 -13.08 -2.27
CA MET A 57 -6.55 -12.29 -1.44
C MET A 57 -7.05 -12.22 0.01
N ALA A 58 -8.34 -11.96 0.20
CA ALA A 58 -8.96 -11.87 1.52
C ALA A 58 -8.88 -13.19 2.29
N ARG A 59 -9.16 -14.34 1.64
CA ARG A 59 -9.02 -15.66 2.26
C ARG A 59 -7.60 -15.96 2.69
N GLN A 60 -6.62 -15.60 1.86
CA GLN A 60 -5.21 -15.77 2.19
C GLN A 60 -4.83 -14.89 3.40
N ILE A 61 -5.19 -13.60 3.38
CA ILE A 61 -4.86 -12.66 4.45
C ILE A 61 -5.53 -13.06 5.78
N ALA A 62 -6.78 -13.52 5.74
CA ALA A 62 -7.54 -13.87 6.94
C ALA A 62 -6.89 -14.99 7.78
N THR A 63 -6.14 -15.88 7.13
CA THR A 63 -5.58 -17.08 7.75
C THR A 63 -4.05 -17.09 7.83
N ALA A 64 -3.36 -16.23 7.06
CA ALA A 64 -1.90 -16.16 7.05
C ALA A 64 -1.33 -15.55 8.35
N TYR A 65 -0.24 -16.14 8.83
CA TYR A 65 0.55 -15.64 9.95
C TYR A 65 2.04 -15.87 9.70
N GLY A 66 2.87 -15.06 10.36
CA GLY A 66 4.33 -15.18 10.29
C GLY A 66 5.00 -14.73 11.59
N PRO A 67 6.33 -14.57 11.59
CA PRO A 67 7.09 -14.14 12.76
C PRO A 67 6.61 -12.80 13.36
N CYS A 68 5.98 -11.95 12.54
CA CYS A 68 5.47 -10.64 12.93
C CYS A 68 3.97 -10.63 13.32
N GLY A 69 3.30 -11.78 13.40
CA GLY A 69 1.87 -11.88 13.76
C GLY A 69 0.96 -12.27 12.59
N ASN A 70 -0.34 -12.02 12.72
CA ASN A 70 -1.32 -12.36 11.69
C ASN A 70 -1.35 -11.28 10.59
N ASN A 71 -1.54 -11.72 9.34
CA ASN A 71 -1.61 -10.81 8.20
C ASN A 71 -2.88 -9.93 8.23
N ARG A 72 -3.99 -10.44 8.79
CA ARG A 72 -5.21 -9.64 9.00
C ARG A 72 -4.98 -8.40 9.88
N ASP A 73 -4.08 -8.49 10.86
CA ASP A 73 -3.82 -7.38 11.77
C ASP A 73 -3.06 -6.28 11.03
N TYR A 74 -2.18 -6.64 10.09
CA TYR A 74 -1.50 -5.70 9.21
C TYR A 74 -2.47 -4.88 8.35
N ILE A 75 -3.42 -5.53 7.66
CA ILE A 75 -4.36 -4.81 6.79
C ILE A 75 -5.29 -3.88 7.60
N PHE A 76 -5.72 -4.29 8.80
CA PHE A 76 -6.57 -3.43 9.65
C PHE A 76 -5.82 -2.25 10.25
N LEU A 77 -4.56 -2.45 10.64
CA LEU A 77 -3.73 -1.33 11.10
C LEU A 77 -3.42 -0.36 9.96
N LEU A 78 -3.23 -0.84 8.74
CA LEU A 78 -3.05 0.01 7.56
C LEU A 78 -4.32 0.83 7.27
N GLU A 79 -5.49 0.19 7.17
CA GLU A 79 -6.79 0.85 7.00
C GLU A 79 -6.98 1.95 8.06
N LYS A 80 -6.77 1.62 9.34
CA LYS A 80 -6.89 2.57 10.45
C LYS A 80 -5.90 3.72 10.33
N ALA A 81 -4.63 3.45 10.04
CA ALA A 81 -3.60 4.48 9.94
C ALA A 81 -3.90 5.47 8.81
N MET A 82 -4.40 4.99 7.67
CA MET A 82 -4.81 5.80 6.52
C MET A 82 -6.03 6.68 6.84
N HIS A 83 -7.04 6.13 7.51
CA HIS A 83 -8.17 6.91 8.02
C HIS A 83 -7.73 7.99 9.03
N ASP A 84 -6.87 7.64 9.99
CA ASP A 84 -6.43 8.57 11.04
C ASP A 84 -5.67 9.79 10.50
N ILE A 85 -5.00 9.65 9.35
CA ILE A 85 -4.32 10.77 8.67
C ILE A 85 -5.21 11.48 7.63
N GLY A 86 -6.47 11.04 7.45
CA GLY A 86 -7.42 11.62 6.51
C GLY A 86 -7.15 11.27 5.04
N HIS A 87 -6.35 10.24 4.76
CA HIS A 87 -6.00 9.80 3.41
C HIS A 87 -6.36 8.33 3.21
N GLU A 88 -7.66 8.06 3.18
CA GLU A 88 -8.22 6.73 2.91
C GLU A 88 -7.89 6.25 1.48
N ASP A 89 -7.85 4.92 1.30
CA ASP A 89 -7.67 4.28 0.00
C ASP A 89 -8.75 3.20 -0.19
N ASP A 90 -9.51 3.33 -1.27
CA ASP A 90 -10.65 2.46 -1.58
C ASP A 90 -10.23 0.99 -1.69
N LEU A 91 -9.07 0.69 -2.27
CA LEU A 91 -8.59 -0.68 -2.43
C LEU A 91 -8.22 -1.30 -1.08
N VAL A 92 -7.60 -0.53 -0.19
CA VAL A 92 -7.28 -0.98 1.18
C VAL A 92 -8.55 -1.23 1.98
N ILE A 93 -9.52 -0.31 1.91
CA ILE A 93 -10.82 -0.42 2.60
C ILE A 93 -11.61 -1.62 2.07
N GLU A 94 -11.70 -1.81 0.76
CA GLU A 94 -12.39 -2.94 0.14
C GLU A 94 -11.76 -4.27 0.58
N LEU A 95 -10.43 -4.37 0.56
CA LEU A 95 -9.72 -5.58 0.97
C LEU A 95 -9.90 -5.86 2.47
N ALA A 96 -9.78 -4.85 3.33
CA ALA A 96 -10.01 -4.99 4.77
C ALA A 96 -11.43 -5.46 5.07
N ASN A 97 -12.43 -4.90 4.39
CA ASN A 97 -13.83 -5.31 4.55
C ASN A 97 -14.06 -6.75 4.09
N GLU A 98 -13.44 -7.19 2.99
CA GLU A 98 -13.54 -8.57 2.53
C GLU A 98 -12.90 -9.53 3.54
N VAL A 99 -11.76 -9.17 4.13
CA VAL A 99 -11.13 -9.96 5.22
C VAL A 99 -12.06 -10.06 6.45
N LYS A 100 -12.73 -8.97 6.86
CA LYS A 100 -13.70 -8.99 7.97
C LYS A 100 -14.87 -9.94 7.68
N LYS A 101 -15.37 -9.97 6.43
CA LYS A 101 -16.41 -10.91 6.00
C LYS A 101 -15.94 -12.36 6.10
N VAL A 102 -14.75 -12.67 5.59
CA VAL A 102 -14.18 -14.03 5.67
C VAL A 102 -14.05 -14.52 7.10
N LEU A 103 -13.70 -13.64 8.04
CA LEU A 103 -13.56 -13.97 9.47
C LEU A 103 -14.90 -14.13 10.21
N GLY A 104 -16.03 -13.92 9.53
CA GLY A 104 -17.36 -13.95 10.18
C GLY A 104 -17.59 -12.76 11.12
N VAL A 105 -16.73 -11.74 11.08
CA VAL A 105 -16.90 -10.48 11.80
C VAL A 105 -17.79 -9.58 10.95
N GLY A 106 -19.03 -10.04 10.70
CA GLY A 106 -20.03 -9.26 9.99
C GLY A 106 -20.51 -8.09 10.85
N ASN A 107 -20.24 -6.87 10.39
CA ASN A 107 -20.85 -5.59 10.77
C ASN A 107 -21.94 -5.64 11.84
N VAL A 108 -21.58 -5.38 13.10
CA VAL A 108 -22.52 -4.79 14.07
C VAL A 108 -22.57 -3.29 13.77
N VAL A 109 -23.44 -2.89 12.84
CA VAL A 109 -23.83 -1.48 12.67
C VAL A 109 -25.20 -1.31 13.32
N PRO A 110 -25.34 -0.52 14.41
CA PRO A 110 -26.64 -0.06 14.87
C PRO A 110 -27.27 0.81 13.78
N LYS A 111 -28.40 0.37 13.28
CA LYS A 111 -29.19 1.02 12.25
C LYS A 111 -29.91 2.23 12.85
N GLU A 112 -29.38 3.44 12.70
CA GLU A 112 -30.20 4.66 12.80
C GLU A 112 -30.24 5.39 11.46
N LYS A 113 -31.44 5.40 10.88
CA LYS A 113 -31.79 6.18 9.70
C LYS A 113 -31.84 7.66 10.09
N LYS A 114 -31.05 8.52 9.45
CA LYS A 114 -31.58 9.82 9.04
C LYS A 114 -30.92 10.34 7.77
N GLN A 115 -31.79 10.48 6.78
CA GLN A 115 -31.59 10.94 5.43
C GLN A 115 -31.47 12.47 5.42
N VAL A 116 -30.39 13.04 4.88
CA VAL A 116 -30.38 14.37 4.27
C VAL A 116 -29.36 14.35 3.13
N GLY A 117 -29.81 14.71 1.92
CA GLY A 117 -29.02 14.65 0.70
C GLY A 117 -28.06 15.81 0.52
N ALA A 118 -27.02 15.56 -0.27
CA ALA A 118 -26.27 16.58 -1.00
C ALA A 118 -25.80 15.98 -2.34
N ALA A 119 -25.86 16.80 -3.38
CA ALA A 119 -25.75 16.43 -4.79
C ALA A 119 -24.38 15.81 -5.17
N GLN A 120 -24.42 14.74 -5.96
CA GLN A 120 -23.26 14.11 -6.58
C GLN A 120 -22.84 14.90 -7.82
N LEU A 121 -21.58 15.33 -7.86
CA LEU A 121 -20.91 15.75 -9.10
C LEU A 121 -20.28 14.52 -9.77
N PRO A 122 -20.33 14.40 -11.11
CA PRO A 122 -19.79 13.24 -11.80
C PRO A 122 -18.26 13.28 -11.81
N HIS A 123 -17.62 12.21 -11.31
CA HIS A 123 -16.19 11.96 -11.45
C HIS A 123 -15.88 11.42 -12.87
N PRO A 124 -14.81 11.90 -13.54
CA PRO A 124 -14.42 11.40 -14.85
C PRO A 124 -13.78 10.01 -14.77
N PRO A 125 -13.79 9.22 -15.85
CA PRO A 125 -13.17 7.90 -15.88
C PRO A 125 -11.64 7.99 -15.78
N HIS A 126 -11.08 6.97 -15.15
CA HIS A 126 -9.69 6.80 -14.77
C HIS A 126 -8.73 6.93 -15.98
N VAL A 127 -7.79 7.87 -15.90
CA VAL A 127 -6.61 7.92 -16.79
C VAL A 127 -5.54 7.00 -16.20
N PRO A 128 -4.75 6.27 -17.01
CA PRO A 128 -3.62 5.49 -16.51
C PRO A 128 -2.59 6.44 -15.87
N ILE A 129 -2.10 6.08 -14.68
CA ILE A 129 -1.03 6.80 -13.99
C ILE A 129 0.21 6.77 -14.91
N PRO A 130 0.77 7.94 -15.30
CA PRO A 130 1.97 7.96 -16.12
C PRO A 130 3.14 7.36 -15.35
N THR A 131 3.95 6.58 -16.04
CA THR A 131 5.16 5.94 -15.52
C THR A 131 6.06 7.00 -14.89
N LEU A 132 6.13 7.07 -13.56
CA LEU A 132 7.11 7.89 -12.86
C LEU A 132 8.50 7.45 -13.33
N GLN A 133 9.28 8.39 -13.88
CA GLN A 133 10.66 8.14 -14.30
C GLN A 133 11.52 7.96 -13.05
N LEU A 134 11.51 6.73 -12.53
CA LEU A 134 12.27 6.30 -11.37
C LEU A 134 13.74 6.11 -11.78
N LEU A 135 14.61 7.02 -11.34
CA LEU A 135 16.06 6.90 -11.53
C LEU A 135 16.61 5.80 -10.58
N PRO A 136 17.24 4.74 -11.11
CA PRO A 136 17.95 3.76 -10.30
C PRO A 136 19.16 4.42 -9.61
N LEU A 137 19.40 4.08 -8.35
CA LEU A 137 20.66 4.43 -7.68
C LEU A 137 21.80 3.53 -8.20
N PRO A 138 23.02 4.04 -8.38
CA PRO A 138 24.19 3.19 -8.60
C PRO A 138 24.41 2.26 -7.41
N GLU A 139 24.75 1.00 -7.68
CA GLU A 139 25.11 0.03 -6.64
C GLU A 139 26.28 0.56 -5.79
N PRO A 140 26.24 0.39 -4.46
CA PRO A 140 27.35 0.77 -3.61
C PRO A 140 28.56 -0.09 -3.93
N ILE A 141 29.64 0.53 -4.38
CA ILE A 141 30.95 -0.10 -4.52
C ILE A 141 31.38 -0.54 -3.11
N ALA A 142 31.42 -1.85 -2.88
CA ALA A 142 31.96 -2.42 -1.66
C ALA A 142 33.45 -2.07 -1.58
N LEU A 143 33.82 -1.19 -0.65
CA LEU A 143 35.19 -1.07 -0.20
C LEU A 143 35.39 -2.11 0.92
N ASP A 144 36.07 -3.19 0.57
CA ASP A 144 36.59 -4.16 1.52
C ASP A 144 37.52 -3.45 2.52
N SER A 145 37.43 -3.79 3.80
CA SER A 145 38.41 -3.45 4.84
C SER A 145 38.67 -4.66 5.70
#